data_AF-A0A3D5EFH8-F1
#
_entry.id   AF-A0A3D5EFH8-F1
#
_cell.length_a   1.000
_cell.length_b   1.000
_cell.length_c   1.000
_cell.angle_alpha   90.00
_cell.angle_beta   90.00
_cell.angle_gamma   90.00
#
_symmetry.space_group_name_H-M   'P 1'
#
loop_
_entity.id
_entity.type
_entity.pdbx_description
1 polymer ?
#
loop_
_entity_poly.entity_id
_entity_poly.type
_entity_poly.pdbx_seq_one_letter_code
_entity_poly.pdbx_strand_id
1 'polypeptide(L)' 'MKKLTTLALAMAATLAPWASAYETKDTRLLRFPDIHNQNVTFVYGGDIYIANTQTGESKRLTDHIGFETF' A
#
# COMPACT_ATOMS: atom_id res chain seq x y z
N MET A 1 -14.00 -29.52 -25.82
CA MET A 1 -13.96 -29.05 -24.41
C MET A 1 -12.53 -28.91 -23.88
N LYS A 2 -11.69 -29.95 -23.93
CA LYS A 2 -10.30 -29.90 -23.41
C LYS A 2 -9.45 -28.75 -23.96
N LYS A 3 -9.48 -28.50 -25.28
CA LYS A 3 -8.72 -27.40 -25.93
C LYS A 3 -9.15 -25.99 -25.50
N LEU A 4 -10.44 -25.80 -25.20
CA LEU A 4 -10.98 -24.53 -24.69
C LEU A 4 -10.52 -24.28 -23.24
N THR A 5 -10.53 -25.32 -22.40
CA THR A 5 -9.95 -25.25 -21.04
C THR A 5 -8.43 -25.02 -21.05
N THR A 6 -7.69 -25.61 -21.99
CA THR A 6 -6.24 -25.36 -22.12
C THR A 6 -5.94 -23.93 -22.55
N LEU A 7 -6.75 -23.37 -23.46
CA LEU A 7 -6.60 -21.98 -23.91
C LEU A 7 -6.95 -20.98 -22.80
N ALA A 8 -8.03 -21.24 -22.04
CA ALA A 8 -8.40 -20.42 -20.89
C ALA A 8 -7.31 -20.43 -19.80
N LEU A 9 -6.68 -21.58 -19.55
CA LEU A 9 -5.61 -21.70 -18.56
C LEU A 9 -4.32 -20.99 -19.00
N ALA A 10 -3.97 -21.05 -20.29
CA ALA A 10 -2.85 -20.31 -20.85
C ALA A 10 -3.06 -18.79 -20.77
N MET A 11 -4.29 -18.31 -20.99
CA MET A 11 -4.64 -16.89 -20.94
C MET A 11 -4.66 -16.34 -19.50
N ALA A 12 -5.04 -17.16 -18.52
CA ALA A 12 -4.95 -16.81 -17.10
C ALA A 12 -3.48 -16.66 -16.63
N ALA A 13 -2.57 -17.51 -17.14
CA ALA A 13 -1.15 -17.43 -16.80
C ALA A 13 -0.47 -16.16 -17.33
N THR A 14 -0.95 -15.58 -18.43
CA THR A 14 -0.44 -14.32 -18.98
C THR A 14 -0.95 -13.06 -18.26
N LEU A 15 -2.08 -13.15 -17.55
CA LEU A 15 -2.68 -12.01 -16.83
C LEU A 15 -2.26 -11.95 -15.35
N ALA A 16 -1.76 -13.04 -14.79
CA ALA A 16 -1.29 -13.11 -13.40
C ALA A 16 -0.18 -12.09 -13.02
N PRO A 17 0.77 -11.71 -13.89
CA PRO A 17 1.85 -10.78 -13.52
C PRO A 17 1.41 -9.32 -13.33
N TRP A 18 0.18 -8.96 -13.69
CA TRP A 18 -0.35 -7.60 -13.49
C TRP A 18 -1.04 -7.40 -12.15
N ALA A 19 -1.03 -8.41 -11.28
CA ALA A 19 -1.29 -8.19 -9.87
C ALA A 19 -0.11 -7.39 -9.31
N SER A 20 -0.22 -6.06 -9.32
CA SER A 20 0.71 -5.14 -8.67
C SER A 20 0.85 -5.55 -7.21
N ALA A 21 1.91 -6.28 -6.87
CA ALA A 21 2.31 -6.46 -5.50
C ALA A 21 2.71 -5.09 -4.97
N TYR A 22 2.11 -4.66 -3.85
CA TYR A 22 2.49 -3.43 -3.19
C TYR A 22 3.94 -3.57 -2.71
N GLU A 23 4.88 -2.94 -3.42
CA GLU A 23 6.30 -2.97 -3.06
C GLU A 23 6.47 -2.26 -1.72
N THR A 24 6.48 -3.03 -0.64
CA THR A 24 6.60 -2.47 0.71
C THR A 24 8.09 -2.19 0.94
N LYS A 25 8.57 -1.05 0.46
CA LYS A 25 9.93 -0.57 0.77
C LYS A 25 10.03 -0.35 2.27
N ASP A 26 10.68 -1.29 2.95
CA ASP A 26 11.16 -1.25 4.33
C ASP A 26 10.42 -0.24 5.23
N THR A 27 9.13 -0.51 5.48
CA THR A 27 8.31 0.34 6.35
C THR A 27 8.69 0.04 7.78
N ARG A 28 9.36 1.02 8.41
CA ARG A 28 9.62 0.99 9.86
C ARG A 28 8.29 1.09 10.63
N LEU A 29 8.38 0.99 11.95
CA LEU A 29 7.23 0.94 12.85
C LEU A 29 6.29 2.14 12.65
N LEU A 30 5.06 1.88 12.21
CA LEU A 30 3.97 2.85 12.13
C LEU A 30 3.30 2.96 13.49
N ARG A 31 3.05 4.17 13.98
CA ARG A 31 2.55 4.40 15.35
C ARG A 31 1.37 5.34 15.39
N PHE A 32 0.65 5.25 16.51
CA PHE A 32 -0.48 6.12 16.84
C PHE A 32 -1.51 6.21 15.70
N PRO A 33 -2.00 5.07 15.17
CA PRO A 33 -2.97 5.13 14.08
C PRO A 33 -4.32 5.64 14.56
N ASP A 34 -4.99 6.42 13.72
CA ASP A 34 -6.41 6.74 13.83
C ASP A 34 -7.09 6.57 12.46
N ILE A 35 -8.38 6.21 12.45
CA ILE A 35 -9.10 5.86 11.23
C ILE A 35 -10.45 6.56 11.14
N HIS A 36 -10.71 7.15 9.98
CA HIS A 36 -12.01 7.71 9.64
C HIS A 36 -12.36 7.40 8.18
N ASN A 37 -13.47 6.69 7.98
CA ASN A 37 -13.90 6.18 6.68
C ASN A 37 -12.80 5.38 5.98
N GLN A 38 -12.34 5.86 4.82
CA GLN A 38 -11.35 5.21 3.97
C GLN A 38 -9.94 5.78 4.18
N ASN A 39 -9.73 6.58 5.23
CA ASN A 39 -8.45 7.21 5.51
C ASN A 39 -7.93 6.78 6.89
N VAL A 40 -6.66 6.42 6.94
CA VAL A 40 -5.90 6.17 8.16
C VAL A 40 -4.83 7.24 8.32
N THR A 41 -4.73 7.85 9.49
CA THR A 41 -3.60 8.69 9.88
C THR A 41 -2.66 7.90 10.78
N PHE A 42 -1.36 8.18 10.70
CA PHE A 42 -0.34 7.55 11.54
C PHE A 42 0.91 8.42 11.61
N VAL A 43 1.78 8.14 12.58
CA VAL A 43 3.10 8.77 12.70
C VAL A 43 4.17 7.87 12.10
N TYR A 44 5.02 8.46 11.25
CA TYR A 44 6.21 7.84 10.67
C TYR A 44 7.36 8.84 10.62
N GLY A 45 8.51 8.48 11.19
CA GLY A 45 9.67 9.38 11.25
C GLY A 45 9.41 10.69 12.01
N GLY A 46 8.48 10.69 12.97
CA GLY A 46 8.07 11.89 13.70
C GLY A 46 6.99 12.74 13.02
N ASP A 47 6.59 12.40 11.80
CA ASP A 47 5.59 13.16 11.05
C ASP A 47 4.27 12.43 10.86
N ILE A 48 3.23 13.21 10.67
CA ILE A 48 1.88 12.71 10.42
C ILE A 48 1.73 12.42 8.94
N TYR A 49 1.29 11.20 8.65
CA TYR A 49 0.89 10.75 7.33
C TYR A 49 -0.61 10.46 7.32
N ILE A 50 -1.21 10.52 6.14
CA ILE A 50 -2.54 10.00 5.84
C ILE A 50 -2.44 9.03 4.68
N ALA A 51 -3.14 7.90 4.75
CA ALA A 51 -3.21 6.93 3.66
C ALA A 51 -4.64 6.49 3.38
N ASN A 52 -4.93 6.21 2.12
CA ASN A 52 -6.19 5.59 1.72
C ASN A 52 -6.14 4.09 2.02
N THR A 53 -7.14 3.56 2.74
CA THR A 53 -7.16 2.16 3.19
C THR A 53 -7.45 1.16 2.06
N GLN A 54 -7.92 1.61 0.90
CA GLN A 54 -8.19 0.76 -0.27
C GLN A 54 -7.01 0.71 -1.23
N THR A 55 -6.37 1.86 -1.51
CA THR A 55 -5.27 1.95 -2.49
C THR A 55 -3.90 1.83 -1.85
N GLY A 56 -3.78 2.11 -0.54
CA GLY A 56 -2.50 2.22 0.15
C GLY A 56 -1.70 3.47 -0.24
N GLU A 57 -2.23 4.35 -1.08
CA GLU A 57 -1.57 5.62 -1.39
C GLU A 57 -1.49 6.49 -0.13
N SER A 58 -0.33 7.06 0.14
CA SER A 58 -0.08 7.86 1.34
C SER A 58 0.49 9.23 1.01
N LYS A 59 0.24 10.20 1.89
CA LYS A 59 0.71 11.58 1.80
C LYS A 59 1.21 12.04 3.17
N ARG A 60 2.38 12.67 3.21
CA ARG A 60 2.92 13.38 4.39
C ARG A 60 2.11 14.67 4.61
N LEU A 61 1.59 14.87 5.82
CA LEU A 61 0.81 16.05 6.21
C LEU A 61 1.61 17.11 6.95
N THR A 62 2.64 16.70 7.70
CA THR A 62 3.54 17.60 8.42
C THR A 62 4.96 17.44 7.92
N ASP A 63 5.71 18.54 7.89
CA ASP A 63 7.15 18.53 7.63
C ASP A 63 7.76 19.60 8.53
N HIS A 64 8.68 19.21 9.40
CA HIS A 64 9.26 20.09 10.39
C HIS A 64 10.79 20.10 10.28
N ILE A 65 11.39 21.29 10.34
CA ILE A 65 12.84 21.44 10.44
C ILE A 65 13.22 21.18 11.92
N GLY A 66 13.53 19.93 12.28
CA GLY A 66 13.94 19.58 13.63
C GLY A 66 14.17 18.08 13.84
N PHE A 67 14.42 17.69 15.08
CA PHE A 67 14.81 16.32 15.43
C PHE A 67 13.63 15.34 15.31
N GLU A 68 13.71 14.45 14.33
CA GLU A 68 12.76 13.37 14.08
C GLU A 68 13.08 12.17 15.01
N THR A 69 12.20 11.86 15.96
CA THR A 69 12.33 10.65 16.79
C THR A 69 11.66 9.45 16.14
N PHE A 70 12.38 8.32 16.09
CA PHE A 70 12.07 7.07 15.38
C PHE A 70 10.91 6.30 15.97
#